data_AF-A0A7S3KC35-F1
#
_entry.id   AF-A0A7S3KC35-F1
#
_cell.length_a   1.000
_cell.length_b   1.000
_cell.length_c   1.000
_cell.angle_alpha   90.00
_cell.angle_beta   90.00
_cell.angle_gamma   90.00
#
_symmetry.space_group_name_H-M   'P 1'
#
loop_
_entity.id
_entity.type
_entity.pdbx_description
1 polymer ?
#
loop_
_entity_poly.entity_id
_entity_poly.type
_entity_poly.pdbx_seq_one_letter_code
_entity_poly.pdbx_strand_id
1 'polypeptide(L)'
;MDVICTDATDPGDLRYYYSGGYSDGTCQIRTVFESKLGCAIVSYREVFEFLSKNYYIFGTILIVLGILLLLFGFRLLLVSLFLGGVVTTVLVAAIIAFQFIITKNTEQYVLWIILGIALVLGCIVGYALVKFKKGGIFILAAIAGLCIALILNSAVFRYAQSKALFWVVIGAC
;
A
#
# COMPACT_ATOMS: atom_id res chain seq x y z
N MET A 1 4.36 -20.77 -2.06
CA MET A 1 3.51 -20.83 -0.85
C MET A 1 2.20 -20.21 -1.25
N ASP A 2 1.18 -21.03 -1.46
CA ASP A 2 -0.18 -20.53 -1.66
C ASP A 2 -0.85 -20.48 -0.30
N VAL A 3 -1.56 -19.38 -0.03
CA VAL A 3 -2.37 -19.20 1.17
C VAL A 3 -3.82 -19.30 0.70
N ILE A 4 -4.50 -20.36 1.13
CA ILE A 4 -5.92 -20.58 0.82
C ILE A 4 -6.72 -20.02 1.99
N CYS A 5 -7.71 -19.18 1.68
CA CYS A 5 -8.59 -18.57 2.67
C CYS A 5 -9.88 -19.40 2.79
N THR A 6 -10.23 -19.81 4.01
CA THR A 6 -11.46 -20.53 4.31
C THR A 6 -12.19 -19.84 5.47
N ASP A 7 -13.48 -19.56 5.30
CA ASP A 7 -14.38 -18.93 6.27
C ASP A 7 -14.91 -19.94 7.32
N ALA A 8 -14.06 -20.84 7.80
CA ALA A 8 -14.43 -21.77 8.86
C ALA A 8 -14.22 -21.09 10.24
N THR A 9 -15.28 -21.14 11.04
CA THR A 9 -15.50 -20.37 12.26
C THR A 9 -14.72 -20.89 13.47
N ASP A 10 -13.43 -21.24 13.36
CA ASP A 10 -12.65 -21.70 14.52
C ASP A 10 -11.19 -21.19 14.51
N PRO A 11 -10.69 -20.65 15.63
CA PRO A 11 -9.32 -20.18 15.73
C PRO A 11 -8.36 -21.37 15.93
N GLY A 12 -7.64 -21.76 14.87
CA GLY A 12 -6.35 -22.43 15.02
C GLY A 12 -6.32 -23.96 14.87
N ASP A 13 -7.01 -24.52 13.88
CA ASP A 13 -6.71 -25.89 13.43
C ASP A 13 -5.73 -25.83 12.23
N LEU A 14 -4.46 -26.20 12.46
CA LEU A 14 -3.45 -26.34 11.41
C LEU A 14 -3.78 -27.57 10.57
N ARG A 15 -4.64 -27.41 9.56
CA ARG A 15 -4.94 -28.50 8.63
C ARG A 15 -3.88 -28.56 7.53
N TYR A 16 -2.97 -29.53 7.67
CA TYR A 16 -2.04 -29.89 6.62
C TYR A 16 -2.81 -30.59 5.47
N TYR A 17 -3.24 -29.82 4.48
CA TYR A 17 -3.77 -30.40 3.24
C TYR A 17 -2.60 -30.90 2.39
N TYR A 18 -2.41 -32.22 2.35
CA TYR A 18 -1.52 -32.88 1.40
C TYR A 18 -2.20 -32.95 0.03
N SER A 19 -2.21 -31.85 -0.72
CA SER A 19 -2.58 -31.87 -2.14
C SER A 19 -1.38 -32.35 -2.95
N GLY A 20 -1.26 -33.66 -3.12
CA GLY A 20 -0.28 -34.27 -4.01
C GLY A 20 -0.69 -34.08 -5.47
N GLY A 21 -0.33 -32.94 -6.06
CA GLY A 21 -0.44 -32.73 -7.51
C GLY A 21 0.74 -33.39 -8.23
N TYR A 22 0.47 -34.41 -9.04
CA TYR A 22 1.49 -35.11 -9.82
C TYR A 22 1.80 -34.32 -11.10
N SER A 23 2.86 -33.53 -11.09
CA SER A 23 3.43 -32.94 -12.30
C SER A 23 4.95 -33.15 -12.26
N ASP A 24 5.47 -33.89 -13.24
CA ASP A 24 6.89 -34.17 -13.48
C ASP A 24 7.67 -34.96 -12.41
N GLY A 25 7.08 -36.03 -11.87
CA GLY A 25 7.84 -37.12 -11.23
C GLY A 25 8.59 -36.77 -9.93
N THR A 26 8.37 -35.59 -9.35
CA THR A 26 8.90 -35.20 -8.04
C THR A 26 7.77 -34.79 -7.11
N CYS A 27 7.69 -35.45 -5.94
CA CYS A 27 6.70 -35.14 -4.92
C CYS A 27 7.08 -33.82 -4.24
N GLN A 28 6.56 -32.70 -4.75
CA GLN A 28 6.73 -31.41 -4.10
C GLN A 28 5.72 -31.26 -2.95
N ILE A 29 6.21 -31.34 -1.72
CA ILE A 29 5.42 -31.06 -0.53
C ILE A 29 5.11 -29.56 -0.52
N ARG A 30 3.87 -29.20 -0.85
CA ARG A 30 3.38 -27.82 -0.76
C ARG A 30 2.71 -27.64 0.60
N THR A 31 3.40 -26.97 1.53
CA THR A 31 2.80 -26.56 2.79
C THR A 31 1.95 -25.30 2.57
N VAL A 32 0.66 -25.42 2.87
CA VAL A 32 -0.32 -24.33 2.81
C VAL A 32 -0.57 -23.89 4.24
N PHE A 33 -0.38 -22.60 4.53
CA PHE A 33 -0.66 -22.02 5.84
C PHE A 33 -2.04 -21.38 5.80
N GLU A 34 -2.98 -21.89 6.60
CA GLU A 34 -4.31 -21.30 6.77
C GLU A 34 -4.31 -20.42 8.03
N SER A 35 -4.59 -19.13 7.88
CA SER A 35 -4.73 -18.24 9.04
C SER A 35 -5.76 -17.15 8.77
N LYS A 36 -6.64 -16.91 9.74
CA LYS A 36 -7.71 -15.88 9.69
C LYS A 36 -7.15 -14.46 9.58
N LEU A 37 -5.92 -14.25 10.06
CA LEU A 37 -5.19 -12.99 9.98
C LEU A 37 -4.51 -12.77 8.61
N GLY A 38 -4.35 -13.83 7.81
CA GLY A 38 -3.77 -13.77 6.47
C GLY A 38 -4.80 -13.48 5.37
N CYS A 39 -6.09 -13.56 5.66
CA CYS A 39 -7.14 -13.23 4.71
C CYS A 39 -7.35 -11.71 4.70
N ALA A 40 -7.24 -11.13 3.52
CA ALA A 40 -7.58 -9.73 3.30
C ALA A 40 -9.05 -9.55 3.68
N ILE A 41 -9.29 -8.96 4.86
CA ILE A 41 -10.60 -8.57 5.40
C ILE A 41 -11.43 -7.67 4.47
N VAL A 42 -10.83 -7.19 3.38
CA VAL A 42 -11.53 -6.56 2.25
C VAL A 42 -10.99 -7.17 0.97
N SER A 43 -11.76 -8.07 0.36
CA SER A 43 -11.39 -8.66 -0.92
C SER A 43 -11.83 -7.71 -2.04
N TYR A 44 -10.92 -7.32 -2.94
CA TYR A 44 -11.22 -6.41 -4.06
C TYR A 44 -12.45 -6.83 -4.88
N ARG A 45 -12.75 -8.12 -4.90
CA ARG A 45 -13.92 -8.70 -5.58
C ARG A 45 -15.24 -8.21 -5.02
N GLU A 46 -15.39 -8.11 -3.71
CA GLU A 46 -16.63 -7.69 -3.07
C GLU A 46 -16.93 -6.22 -3.38
N VAL A 47 -15.90 -5.37 -3.33
CA VAL A 47 -16.02 -3.95 -3.70
C VAL A 47 -16.44 -3.80 -5.15
N PHE A 48 -15.86 -4.60 -6.06
CA PHE A 48 -16.19 -4.57 -7.48
C PHE A 48 -17.63 -5.04 -7.76
N GLU A 49 -18.12 -6.02 -7.01
CA GLU A 49 -19.48 -6.55 -7.13
C GLU A 49 -20.52 -5.55 -6.58
N PHE A 50 -20.20 -4.85 -5.49
CA PHE A 50 -21.01 -3.72 -5.01
C PHE A 50 -21.03 -2.55 -6.00
N LEU A 51 -19.91 -2.27 -6.65
CA LEU A 51 -19.79 -1.21 -7.67
C LEU A 51 -20.58 -1.56 -8.94
N SER A 52 -20.53 -2.82 -9.39
CA SER A 52 -21.25 -3.26 -10.58
C SER A 52 -22.77 -3.22 -10.39
N LYS A 53 -23.24 -3.57 -9.19
CA LYS A 53 -24.66 -3.56 -8.83
C LYS A 53 -25.24 -2.14 -8.72
N ASN A 54 -24.42 -1.13 -8.40
CA ASN A 54 -24.85 0.25 -8.17
C ASN A 54 -24.12 1.28 -9.06
N TYR A 55 -23.77 0.91 -10.29
CA TYR A 55 -22.96 1.74 -11.19
C TYR A 55 -23.55 3.14 -11.44
N TYR A 56 -24.89 3.26 -11.46
CA TYR A 56 -25.58 4.52 -11.74
C TYR A 56 -25.39 5.55 -10.61
N ILE A 57 -25.51 5.11 -9.36
CA ILE A 57 -25.38 5.96 -8.17
C ILE A 57 -23.92 6.40 -8.01
N PHE A 58 -22.99 5.47 -8.18
CA PHE A 58 -21.56 5.77 -8.12
C PHE A 58 -21.12 6.74 -9.23
N GLY A 59 -21.63 6.57 -10.45
CA GLY A 59 -21.32 7.46 -11.57
C GLY A 59 -21.74 8.91 -11.30
N THR A 60 -22.95 9.13 -10.80
CA THR A 60 -23.43 10.49 -10.49
C THR A 60 -22.60 11.14 -9.38
N ILE A 61 -22.30 10.40 -8.30
CA ILE A 61 -21.46 10.90 -7.21
C ILE A 61 -20.06 11.27 -7.73
N LEU A 62 -19.46 10.44 -8.59
CA LEU A 62 -18.12 10.68 -9.13
C LEU A 62 -18.07 11.94 -10.00
N ILE A 63 -19.10 12.19 -10.82
CA ILE A 63 -19.20 13.40 -11.65
C ILE A 63 -19.35 14.65 -10.78
N VAL A 64 -20.24 14.62 -9.78
CA VAL A 64 -20.44 15.74 -8.86
C VAL A 64 -19.17 16.03 -8.06
N LEU A 65 -18.52 14.98 -7.55
CA LEU A 65 -17.24 15.09 -6.86
C LEU A 65 -16.16 15.66 -7.76
N GLY A 66 -16.09 15.22 -9.03
CA GLY A 66 -15.14 15.72 -10.02
C GLY A 66 -15.30 17.20 -10.32
N ILE A 67 -16.54 17.69 -10.46
CA ILE A 67 -16.85 19.11 -10.67
C ILE A 67 -16.45 19.93 -9.43
N LEU A 68 -16.75 19.42 -8.24
CA LEU A 68 -16.36 20.06 -6.98
C LEU A 68 -14.83 20.12 -6.83
N LEU A 69 -14.13 19.04 -7.22
CA LEU A 69 -12.68 18.99 -7.26
C LEU A 69 -12.09 19.95 -8.29
N LEU A 70 -12.76 20.20 -9.42
CA LEU A 70 -12.32 21.16 -10.43
C LEU A 70 -12.40 22.61 -9.90
N LEU A 71 -13.45 22.92 -9.12
CA LEU A 71 -13.65 24.24 -8.51
C LEU A 71 -12.73 24.50 -7.30
N PHE A 72 -12.51 23.50 -6.45
CA PHE A 72 -11.70 23.63 -5.22
C PHE A 72 -10.28 23.04 -5.32
N GLY A 73 -9.92 22.50 -6.48
CA GLY A 73 -8.77 21.61 -6.65
C GLY A 73 -7.45 22.22 -6.25
N PHE A 74 -7.24 23.50 -6.49
CA PHE A 74 -5.97 24.14 -6.17
C PHE A 74 -5.71 24.23 -4.65
N ARG A 75 -6.76 24.40 -3.83
CA ARG A 75 -6.61 24.43 -2.37
C ARG A 75 -6.49 23.02 -1.80
N LEU A 76 -7.27 22.06 -2.31
CA LEU A 76 -7.21 20.66 -1.88
C LEU A 76 -5.88 20.01 -2.24
N LEU A 77 -5.34 20.28 -3.44
CA LEU A 77 -4.03 19.80 -3.87
C LEU A 77 -2.91 20.34 -2.99
N LEU A 78 -3.02 21.57 -2.50
CA LEU A 78 -1.99 22.19 -1.67
C LEU A 78 -1.97 21.58 -0.25
N VAL A 79 -3.15 21.25 0.30
CA VAL A 79 -3.27 20.53 1.59
C VAL A 79 -2.80 19.09 1.46
N SER A 80 -3.18 18.38 0.39
CA SER A 80 -2.72 17.01 0.16
C SER A 80 -1.21 16.93 -0.11
N LEU A 81 -0.63 17.96 -0.74
CA LEU A 81 0.82 18.09 -0.92
C LEU A 81 1.55 18.19 0.43
N PHE A 82 1.02 19.03 1.32
CA PHE A 82 1.57 19.22 2.66
C PHE A 82 1.49 17.91 3.45
N LEU A 83 0.31 17.29 3.47
CA LEU A 83 0.09 16.02 4.17
C LEU A 83 0.98 14.91 3.60
N GLY A 84 1.06 14.79 2.28
CA GLY A 84 1.90 13.80 1.61
C GLY A 84 3.38 14.00 1.90
N GLY A 85 3.88 15.24 1.89
CA GLY A 85 5.27 15.57 2.25
C GLY A 85 5.59 15.22 3.71
N VAL A 86 4.71 15.56 4.65
CA VAL A 86 4.88 15.22 6.07
C VAL A 86 4.86 13.70 6.27
N VAL A 87 3.90 12.99 5.69
CA VAL A 87 3.80 11.53 5.83
C VAL A 87 5.04 10.85 5.26
N THR A 88 5.48 11.23 4.06
CA THR A 88 6.63 10.62 3.39
C THR A 88 7.91 10.82 4.19
N THR A 89 8.15 12.04 4.70
CA THR A 89 9.33 12.36 5.50
C THR A 89 9.34 11.66 6.85
N VAL A 90 8.19 11.57 7.52
CA VAL A 90 8.05 10.79 8.75
C VAL A 90 8.31 9.31 8.49
N LEU A 91 7.83 8.76 7.37
CA LEU A 91 8.06 7.37 6.99
C LEU A 91 9.54 7.08 6.74
N VAL A 92 10.23 7.96 6.00
CA VAL A 92 11.67 7.85 5.76
C VAL A 92 12.46 7.96 7.06
N ALA A 93 12.11 8.92 7.92
CA ALA A 93 12.75 9.08 9.23
C ALA A 93 12.52 7.85 10.12
N ALA A 94 11.33 7.25 10.09
CA ALA A 94 11.02 6.02 10.81
C ALA A 94 11.85 4.84 10.29
N ILE A 95 12.02 4.68 8.98
CA ILE A 95 12.84 3.62 8.39
C ILE A 95 14.31 3.78 8.82
N ILE A 96 14.85 4.99 8.76
CA ILE A 96 16.22 5.28 9.21
C ILE A 96 16.34 4.97 10.70
N ALA A 97 15.38 5.41 11.51
CA ALA A 97 15.33 5.10 12.93
C ALA A 97 15.36 3.58 13.17
N PHE A 98 14.53 2.80 12.48
CA PHE A 98 14.54 1.34 12.59
C PHE A 98 15.89 0.69 12.28
N GLN A 99 16.58 1.14 11.21
CA GLN A 99 17.88 0.58 10.82
C GLN A 99 18.99 0.87 11.84
N PHE A 100 19.04 2.09 12.37
CA PHE A 100 20.09 2.49 13.31
C PHE A 100 19.81 2.05 14.77
N ILE A 101 18.54 1.91 15.15
CA ILE A 101 18.12 1.74 16.55
C ILE A 101 17.94 0.27 16.93
N ILE A 102 17.46 -0.61 16.04
CA ILE A 102 17.29 -2.05 16.33
C ILE A 102 18.63 -2.74 16.69
N THR A 103 19.76 -2.16 16.27
CA THR A 103 21.09 -2.70 16.63
C THR A 103 21.41 -2.56 18.13
N LYS A 104 20.71 -1.70 18.88
CA LYS A 104 20.95 -1.51 20.31
C LYS A 104 19.61 -1.57 21.04
N ASN A 105 19.42 -2.59 21.87
CA ASN A 105 18.25 -2.78 22.75
C ASN A 105 17.86 -1.45 23.42
N THR A 106 16.89 -0.75 22.85
CA THR A 106 16.62 0.67 23.15
C THR A 106 15.28 0.82 23.84
N GLU A 107 15.27 1.69 24.85
CA GLU A 107 14.09 1.95 25.65
C GLU A 107 13.03 2.75 24.88
N GLN A 108 11.75 2.45 25.14
CA GLN A 108 10.60 3.02 24.43
C GLN A 108 10.60 4.56 24.40
N TYR A 109 11.16 5.22 25.41
CA TYR A 109 11.23 6.68 25.49
C TYR A 109 12.02 7.32 24.33
N VAL A 110 13.08 6.66 23.85
CA VAL A 110 13.92 7.17 22.75
C VAL A 110 13.14 7.20 21.44
N LEU A 111 12.23 6.23 21.24
CA LEU A 111 11.41 6.14 20.04
C LEU A 111 10.42 7.31 19.93
N TRP A 112 9.82 7.73 21.05
CA TRP A 112 8.90 8.88 21.07
C TRP A 112 9.61 10.21 20.76
N ILE A 113 10.83 10.41 21.27
CA ILE A 113 11.61 11.63 20.97
C ILE A 113 11.93 11.71 19.49
N ILE A 114 12.39 10.59 18.91
CA ILE A 114 12.77 10.54 17.49
C ILE A 114 11.56 10.76 16.60
N LEU A 115 10.41 10.18 16.96
CA LEU A 115 9.15 10.39 16.24
C LEU A 115 8.68 11.85 16.34
N GLY A 116 8.86 12.49 17.50
CA GLY A 116 8.59 13.92 17.68
C GLY A 116 9.48 14.81 16.80
N ILE A 117 10.79 14.54 16.75
CA ILE A 117 11.73 15.31 15.91
C ILE A 117 11.45 15.08 14.43
N ALA A 118 11.14 13.84 14.03
CA ALA A 118 10.74 13.49 12.67
C ALA A 118 9.47 14.23 12.22
N LEU A 119 8.49 14.39 13.12
CA LEU A 119 7.26 15.14 12.84
C LEU A 119 7.58 16.62 12.57
N VAL A 120 8.42 17.24 13.41
CA VAL A 120 8.81 18.65 13.25
C VAL A 120 9.58 18.86 11.94
N LEU A 121 10.55 18.01 11.64
CA LEU A 121 11.27 18.02 10.37
C LEU A 121 10.32 17.80 9.18
N GLY A 122 9.36 16.89 9.32
CA GLY A 122 8.37 16.63 8.30
C GLY A 122 7.47 17.83 8.02
N CYS A 123 7.06 18.58 9.05
CA CYS A 123 6.33 19.83 8.90
C CYS A 123 7.14 20.90 8.15
N ILE A 124 8.45 21.02 8.44
CA ILE A 124 9.33 21.98 7.76
C ILE A 124 9.47 21.63 6.27
N VAL A 125 9.72 20.36 5.98
CA VAL A 125 9.86 19.88 4.59
C VAL A 125 8.52 19.97 3.86
N GLY A 126 7.42 19.56 4.49
CA GLY A 126 6.07 19.70 3.94
C GLY A 126 5.72 21.16 3.61
N TYR A 127 6.09 22.10 4.47
CA TYR A 127 5.90 23.53 4.22
C TYR A 127 6.78 24.04 3.06
N ALA A 128 8.01 23.56 2.94
CA ALA A 128 8.88 23.87 1.82
C ALA A 128 8.29 23.39 0.48
N LEU A 129 7.75 22.16 0.43
CA LEU A 129 7.09 21.62 -0.77
C LEU A 129 5.88 22.49 -1.21
N VAL A 130 5.10 23.00 -0.26
CA VAL A 130 3.97 23.90 -0.54
C VAL A 130 4.43 25.20 -1.21
N LYS A 131 5.61 25.71 -0.86
CA LYS A 131 6.18 26.92 -1.47
C LYS A 131 6.61 26.67 -2.92
N PHE A 132 7.12 25.48 -3.23
CA PHE A 132 7.50 25.05 -4.58
C PHE A 132 6.36 24.34 -5.31
N LYS A 133 5.26 25.08 -5.58
CA LYS A 133 4.04 24.54 -6.21
C LYS A 133 4.30 23.75 -7.51
N LYS A 134 5.32 24.13 -8.29
CA LYS A 134 5.71 23.42 -9.53
C LYS A 134 6.39 22.07 -9.27
N GLY A 135 7.21 21.96 -8.22
CA GLY A 135 7.87 20.70 -7.86
C GLY A 135 6.94 19.74 -7.12
N GLY A 136 6.00 20.29 -6.33
CA GLY A 136 5.05 19.51 -5.55
C GLY A 136 4.18 18.57 -6.39
N ILE A 137 3.66 19.06 -7.52
CA ILE A 137 2.80 18.26 -8.41
C ILE A 137 3.55 17.02 -8.93
N PHE A 138 4.85 17.14 -9.19
CA PHE A 138 5.68 16.04 -9.65
C PHE A 138 5.83 14.95 -8.58
N ILE A 139 5.95 15.35 -7.32
CA ILE A 139 6.09 14.42 -6.18
C ILE A 139 4.77 13.69 -5.91
N LEU A 140 3.63 14.39 -5.97
CA LEU A 140 2.31 13.75 -5.85
C LEU A 140 2.05 12.76 -6.99
N ALA A 141 2.42 13.14 -8.22
CA ALA A 141 2.31 12.24 -9.37
C ALA A 141 3.19 11.01 -9.20
N ALA A 142 4.44 11.17 -8.72
CA ALA A 142 5.34 10.06 -8.45
C ALA A 142 4.80 9.10 -7.37
N ILE A 143 4.26 9.62 -6.27
CA ILE A 143 3.69 8.79 -5.20
C ILE A 143 2.43 8.06 -5.69
N ALA A 144 1.52 8.76 -6.38
CA ALA A 144 0.33 8.15 -6.95
C ALA A 144 0.69 7.07 -7.99
N GLY A 145 1.67 7.34 -8.84
CA GLY A 145 2.24 6.39 -9.80
C GLY A 145 2.83 5.16 -9.11
N LEU A 146 3.57 5.35 -8.01
CA LEU A 146 4.15 4.26 -7.23
C LEU A 146 3.07 3.39 -6.57
N CYS A 147 1.99 4.00 -6.05
CA CYS A 147 0.83 3.27 -5.55
C CYS A 147 0.14 2.44 -6.65
N ILE A 148 -0.07 3.03 -7.82
CA ILE A 148 -0.66 2.34 -8.98
C ILE A 148 0.25 1.20 -9.44
N ALA A 149 1.56 1.43 -9.50
CA ALA A 149 2.55 0.41 -9.86
C ALA A 149 2.57 -0.76 -8.86
N LEU A 150 2.47 -0.49 -7.55
CA LEU A 150 2.37 -1.53 -6.51
C LEU A 150 1.09 -2.37 -6.66
N ILE A 151 -0.05 -1.73 -6.92
CA ILE A 151 -1.33 -2.42 -7.13
C ILE A 151 -1.23 -3.30 -8.38
N LEU A 152 -0.75 -2.73 -9.50
CA LEU A 152 -0.58 -3.46 -10.75
C LEU A 152 0.40 -4.62 -10.58
N ASN A 153 1.47 -4.41 -9.82
CA ASN A 153 2.44 -5.44 -9.48
C ASN A 153 1.76 -6.61 -8.73
N SER A 154 0.97 -6.31 -7.70
CA SER A 154 0.27 -7.33 -6.94
C SER A 154 -0.81 -8.08 -7.74
N ALA A 155 -1.46 -7.42 -8.71
CA ALA A 155 -2.51 -8.01 -9.54
C ALA A 155 -1.96 -8.83 -10.72
N VAL A 156 -0.92 -8.33 -11.40
CA VAL A 156 -0.38 -8.92 -12.65
C VAL A 156 0.71 -9.96 -12.37
N PHE A 157 1.58 -9.75 -11.38
CA PHE A 157 2.73 -10.66 -11.14
C PHE A 157 2.35 -11.96 -10.44
N ARG A 158 1.11 -12.10 -9.96
CA ARG A 158 0.59 -13.43 -9.57
C ARG A 158 0.58 -14.42 -10.74
N TYR A 159 0.53 -13.95 -11.99
CA TYR A 159 0.54 -14.79 -13.19
C TYR A 159 1.90 -14.88 -13.90
N ALA A 160 2.77 -13.88 -13.75
CA ALA A 160 4.06 -13.82 -14.42
C ALA A 160 5.21 -13.77 -13.39
N GLN A 161 5.77 -14.93 -13.05
CA GLN A 161 6.93 -15.09 -12.15
C GLN A 161 8.23 -14.51 -12.76
N SER A 162 8.31 -13.22 -13.06
CA SER A 162 9.47 -12.62 -13.74
C SER A 162 9.92 -11.31 -13.10
N LYS A 163 11.11 -11.33 -12.47
CA LYS A 163 11.71 -10.18 -11.75
C LYS A 163 12.02 -8.97 -12.65
N ALA A 164 12.16 -9.17 -13.96
CA ALA A 164 12.51 -8.11 -14.92
C ALA A 164 11.36 -7.12 -15.15
N LEU A 165 10.11 -7.60 -15.17
CA LEU A 165 8.95 -6.73 -15.39
C LEU A 165 8.75 -5.75 -14.22
N PHE A 166 9.15 -6.12 -13.00
CA PHE A 166 8.97 -5.31 -11.80
C PHE A 166 9.72 -3.98 -11.91
N TRP A 167 10.97 -4.05 -12.37
CA TRP A 167 11.80 -2.88 -12.58
C TRP A 167 11.37 -2.04 -13.77
N VAL A 168 10.83 -2.66 -14.84
CA VAL A 168 10.32 -1.92 -16.01
C VAL A 168 9.06 -1.13 -15.66
N VAL A 169 8.14 -1.71 -14.89
CA VAL A 169 6.90 -1.01 -14.47
C VAL A 169 7.20 0.15 -13.52
N ILE A 170 8.13 -0.04 -12.57
CA ILE A 170 8.56 1.05 -11.68
C ILE A 170 9.35 2.11 -12.44
N GLY A 171 10.15 1.76 -13.44
CA GLY A 171 10.88 2.73 -14.26
C GLY A 171 9.99 3.51 -15.24
N ALA A 172 8.81 2.98 -15.59
CA ALA A 172 7.88 3.59 -16.53
C ALA A 172 6.81 4.49 -15.89
N CYS A 173 6.59 4.37 -14.57
CA CYS A 173 5.61 5.13 -13.78
C CYS A 173 6.29 6.21 -12.93
#